data_AF-A0A520BB17-F1
#
_entry.id   AF-A0A520BB17-F1
#
_cell.length_a   1.000
_cell.length_b   1.000
_cell.length_c   1.000
_cell.angle_alpha   90.00
_cell.angle_beta   90.00
_cell.angle_gamma   90.00
#
_symmetry.space_group_name_H-M   'P 1'
#
loop_
_entity.id
_entity.type
_entity.pdbx_description
1 polymer ?
#
loop_
_entity_poly.entity_id
_entity_poly.type
_entity_poly.pdbx_seq_one_letter_code
_entity_poly.pdbx_strand_id
1 'polypeptide(L)'
;IYASDGTNTIYFLDKNTYQKTGSIDVFDDKGARDNINELEYIDGKIYANVYLTNNIIIINPKTGAIEGKIDLTGLYSSDNFKTDWDKSNNVLNGIAYDKQTKRLFVTGKKWPFIYEIKIQKNN
;
A
#
# COMPACT_ATOMS: atom_id res chain seq x y z
N ILE A 1 -15.14 4.92 -3.83
CA ILE A 1 -14.22 3.79 -3.58
C ILE A 1 -12.93 4.07 -4.34
N TYR A 2 -11.78 3.70 -3.81
CA TYR A 2 -10.50 3.76 -4.53
C TYR A 2 -10.13 2.35 -4.99
N ALA A 3 -9.65 2.21 -6.22
CA ALA A 3 -9.24 0.93 -6.78
C ALA A 3 -7.92 1.06 -7.55
N SER A 4 -7.07 0.06 -7.41
CA SER A 4 -5.83 -0.12 -8.16
C SER A 4 -5.94 -1.36 -9.04
N ASP A 5 -5.15 -1.41 -10.11
CA ASP A 5 -5.02 -2.58 -11.00
C ASP A 5 -3.57 -2.96 -11.28
N GLY A 6 -2.63 -2.44 -10.47
CA GLY A 6 -1.19 -2.64 -10.64
C GLY A 6 -0.50 -1.60 -11.54
N THR A 7 -1.26 -0.78 -12.28
CA THR A 7 -0.70 0.40 -12.96
C THR A 7 -0.39 1.53 -11.98
N ASN A 8 0.14 2.65 -12.47
CA ASN A 8 0.26 3.87 -11.69
C ASN A 8 -1.08 4.62 -11.50
N THR A 9 -2.20 4.14 -12.03
CA THR A 9 -3.50 4.82 -11.91
C THR A 9 -4.31 4.27 -10.73
N ILE A 10 -4.85 5.18 -9.91
CA ILE A 10 -5.89 4.89 -8.91
C ILE A 10 -7.22 5.39 -9.45
N TYR A 11 -8.19 4.50 -9.58
CA TYR A 11 -9.54 4.80 -10.04
C TYR A 11 -10.46 5.17 -8.88
N PHE A 12 -11.37 6.10 -9.15
CA PHE A 12 -12.46 6.44 -8.25
C PHE A 12 -13.73 5.77 -8.75
N LEU A 13 -14.31 4.91 -7.93
CA LEU A 13 -15.56 4.22 -8.27
C LEU A 13 -16.71 4.76 -7.44
N ASP A 14 -17.86 4.95 -8.09
CA ASP A 14 -19.12 5.16 -7.38
C ASP A 14 -19.41 3.95 -6.47
N LYS A 15 -19.84 4.19 -5.23
CA LYS A 15 -19.99 3.13 -4.24
C LYS A 15 -21.19 2.20 -4.49
N ASN A 16 -22.18 2.66 -5.25
CA ASN A 16 -23.41 1.92 -5.51
C ASN A 16 -23.35 1.19 -6.85
N THR A 17 -22.73 1.81 -7.86
CA THR A 17 -22.68 1.28 -9.23
C THR A 17 -21.33 0.67 -9.61
N TYR A 18 -20.27 0.95 -8.85
CA TYR A 18 -18.89 0.59 -9.15
C TYR A 18 -18.36 1.14 -10.48
N GLN A 19 -19.08 2.08 -11.10
CA GLN A 19 -18.63 2.74 -12.32
C GLN A 19 -17.50 3.72 -12.01
N LYS A 20 -16.53 3.81 -12.94
CA LYS A 20 -15.44 4.79 -12.87
C LYS A 20 -16.01 6.21 -12.95
N THR A 21 -15.69 7.03 -11.96
CA THR A 21 -16.09 8.44 -11.84
C THR A 21 -14.91 9.40 -12.01
N GLY A 22 -13.69 8.88 -11.99
CA GLY A 22 -12.46 9.62 -12.18
C GLY A 22 -11.23 8.77 -11.87
N SER A 23 -10.07 9.39 -11.91
CA SER A 23 -8.80 8.76 -11.54
C SER A 23 -7.75 9.80 -11.17
N ILE A 24 -6.69 9.33 -10.53
CA ILE A 24 -5.41 10.03 -10.37
C ILE A 24 -4.30 9.08 -10.80
N ASP A 25 -3.21 9.66 -11.29
CA ASP A 25 -2.00 8.93 -11.60
C ASP A 25 -0.95 9.22 -10.53
N VAL A 26 -0.25 8.18 -10.08
CA VAL A 26 0.68 8.23 -8.96
C VAL A 26 2.09 8.52 -9.47
N PHE A 27 2.71 9.57 -8.92
CA PHE A 27 4.05 10.02 -9.31
C PHE A 27 4.92 10.40 -8.10
N ASP A 28 6.23 10.17 -8.25
CA ASP A 28 7.28 10.80 -7.43
C ASP A 28 8.18 11.71 -8.30
N ASP A 29 9.26 12.22 -7.72
CA ASP A 29 10.27 13.06 -8.38
C ASP A 29 11.02 12.33 -9.51
N LYS A 30 10.90 11.00 -9.60
CA LYS A 30 11.55 10.15 -10.59
C LYS A 30 10.58 9.67 -11.68
N GLY A 31 9.28 9.89 -11.51
CA GLY A 31 8.28 9.63 -12.53
C GLY A 31 7.09 8.80 -12.01
N ALA A 32 6.45 8.09 -12.94
CA ALA A 32 5.28 7.27 -12.65
C ALA A 32 5.64 6.12 -11.70
N ARG A 33 4.76 5.85 -10.74
CA ARG A 33 4.93 4.73 -9.81
C ARG A 33 3.91 3.63 -10.09
N ASP A 34 4.36 2.60 -10.82
CA ASP A 34 3.58 1.39 -11.05
C ASP A 34 3.58 0.45 -9.83
N ASN A 35 2.92 -0.71 -10.00
CA ASN A 35 2.83 -1.78 -9.03
C ASN A 35 2.06 -1.40 -7.76
N ILE A 36 1.12 -0.46 -7.89
CA ILE A 36 0.20 -0.08 -6.83
C ILE A 36 -0.75 -1.25 -6.58
N ASN A 37 -0.70 -1.81 -5.38
CA ASN A 37 -1.49 -2.98 -5.03
C ASN A 37 -2.51 -2.61 -3.94
N GLU A 38 -2.47 -3.22 -2.75
CA GLU A 38 -3.37 -2.90 -1.65
C GLU A 38 -3.43 -1.39 -1.34
N LEU A 39 -4.63 -0.90 -1.02
CA LEU A 39 -4.89 0.50 -0.66
C LEU A 39 -5.58 0.58 0.71
N GLU A 40 -5.25 1.61 1.50
CA GLU A 40 -6.00 1.98 2.69
C GLU A 40 -6.13 3.51 2.80
N TYR A 41 -7.33 4.01 3.15
CA TYR A 41 -7.57 5.45 3.29
C TYR A 41 -7.43 5.89 4.75
N ILE A 42 -6.37 6.65 5.05
CA ILE A 42 -5.99 7.04 6.40
C ILE A 42 -5.91 8.56 6.46
N ASP A 43 -6.79 9.17 7.25
CA ASP A 43 -6.77 10.60 7.61
C ASP A 43 -6.53 11.56 6.42
N GLY A 44 -7.21 11.30 5.29
CA GLY A 44 -7.13 12.16 4.11
C GLY A 44 -6.14 11.73 3.04
N LYS A 45 -5.40 10.63 3.26
CA LYS A 45 -4.37 10.11 2.36
C LYS A 45 -4.64 8.67 1.97
N ILE A 46 -4.10 8.25 0.82
CA ILE A 46 -4.12 6.85 0.41
C ILE A 46 -2.77 6.24 0.75
N TYR A 47 -2.77 5.17 1.51
CA TYR A 47 -1.61 4.35 1.79
C TYR A 47 -1.65 3.19 0.83
N ALA A 48 -0.58 2.95 0.08
CA ALA A 48 -0.54 1.89 -0.91
C ALA A 48 0.68 1.00 -0.73
N ASN A 49 0.47 -0.31 -0.74
CA ASN A 49 1.58 -1.24 -0.93
C ASN A 49 2.12 -1.09 -2.36
N VAL A 50 3.44 -1.16 -2.51
CA VAL A 50 4.05 -1.33 -3.83
C VAL A 50 4.54 -2.77 -3.99
N TYR A 51 3.94 -3.48 -4.95
CA TYR A 51 4.17 -4.91 -5.17
C TYR A 51 5.66 -5.21 -5.37
N LEU A 52 6.09 -6.37 -4.84
CA LEU A 52 7.50 -6.83 -4.77
C LEU A 52 8.45 -5.93 -3.98
N THR A 53 7.94 -5.00 -3.17
CA THR A 53 8.76 -4.19 -2.27
C THR A 53 8.24 -4.25 -0.83
N ASN A 54 9.10 -3.90 0.12
CA ASN A 54 8.71 -3.73 1.53
C ASN A 54 8.22 -2.30 1.82
N ASN A 55 7.73 -1.58 0.82
CA ASN A 55 7.36 -0.17 0.97
C ASN A 55 5.86 0.02 0.96
N ILE A 56 5.41 0.95 1.80
CA ILE A 56 4.11 1.61 1.69
C ILE A 56 4.36 3.05 1.28
N ILE A 57 3.67 3.53 0.26
CA ILE A 57 3.70 4.95 -0.14
C ILE A 57 2.44 5.66 0.34
N ILE A 58 2.60 6.94 0.69
CA ILE A 58 1.52 7.82 1.13
C ILE A 58 1.21 8.78 -0.01
N ILE A 59 0.01 8.71 -0.55
CA ILE A 59 -0.40 9.38 -1.78
C ILE A 59 -1.44 10.44 -1.46
N ASN A 60 -1.28 11.62 -2.06
CA ASN A 60 -2.30 12.65 -2.05
C ASN A 60 -3.45 12.27 -3.01
N PRO A 61 -4.69 12.04 -2.52
CA PRO A 61 -5.79 11.58 -3.37
C PRO A 61 -6.31 12.64 -4.35
N LYS A 62 -5.86 13.91 -4.24
CA LYS A 62 -6.27 14.99 -5.13
C LYS A 62 -5.28 15.19 -6.30
N THR A 63 -4.00 14.92 -6.06
CA THR A 63 -2.93 15.22 -7.02
C THR A 63 -2.18 13.99 -7.52
N GLY A 64 -2.27 12.85 -6.82
CA GLY A 64 -1.47 11.66 -7.10
C GLY A 64 -0.01 11.75 -6.64
N ALA A 65 0.40 12.87 -6.04
CA ALA A 65 1.76 13.03 -5.54
C ALA A 65 2.04 12.08 -4.36
N ILE A 66 3.20 11.41 -4.40
CA ILE A 66 3.74 10.67 -3.27
C ILE A 66 4.31 11.67 -2.26
N GLU A 67 3.72 11.71 -1.06
CA GLU A 67 4.10 12.63 0.02
C GLU A 67 4.96 11.96 1.10
N GLY A 68 5.06 10.63 1.07
CA GLY A 68 5.83 9.89 2.04
C GLY A 68 6.03 8.43 1.64
N LYS A 69 7.04 7.82 2.25
CA LYS A 69 7.39 6.42 2.07
C LYS A 69 7.70 5.81 3.43
N ILE A 70 7.09 4.67 3.70
CA ILE A 70 7.31 3.85 4.90
C ILE A 70 8.07 2.62 4.44
N ASP A 71 9.26 2.43 4.98
CA ASP A 71 10.08 1.25 4.74
C ASP A 71 9.81 0.23 5.86
N LEU A 72 9.32 -0.94 5.48
CA LEU A 72 9.05 -2.07 6.38
C LEU A 72 10.06 -3.21 6.17
N THR A 73 11.22 -2.91 5.58
CA THR A 73 12.30 -3.88 5.44
C THR A 73 12.69 -4.45 6.80
N GLY A 74 12.78 -5.77 6.88
CA GLY A 74 13.06 -6.50 8.12
C GLY A 74 11.85 -6.88 8.95
N LEU A 75 10.63 -6.41 8.63
CA LEU A 75 9.42 -6.79 9.35
C LEU A 75 9.12 -8.30 9.23
N TYR A 76 9.27 -8.85 8.03
CA TYR A 76 9.21 -10.29 7.79
C TYR A 76 10.10 -10.66 6.61
N SER A 77 11.04 -11.59 6.82
CA SER A 77 11.99 -12.00 5.77
C SER A 77 11.34 -13.00 4.80
N SER A 78 11.61 -12.82 3.50
CA SER A 78 11.23 -13.81 2.49
C SER A 78 11.94 -15.15 2.69
N ASP A 79 13.11 -15.18 3.34
CA ASP A 79 13.83 -16.43 3.63
C ASP A 79 13.10 -17.36 4.61
N ASN A 80 12.03 -16.89 5.24
CA ASN A 80 11.11 -17.74 5.99
C ASN A 80 10.32 -18.71 5.07
N PHE A 81 10.32 -18.49 3.76
CA PHE A 81 9.72 -19.38 2.77
C PHE A 81 10.76 -20.31 2.13
N LYS A 82 10.35 -21.56 1.86
CA LYS A 82 11.26 -22.62 1.40
C LYS A 82 11.53 -22.61 -0.11
N THR A 83 10.58 -22.16 -0.92
CA THR A 83 10.67 -22.20 -2.39
C THR A 83 10.87 -20.81 -2.95
N ASP A 84 11.60 -20.68 -4.07
CA ASP A 84 11.77 -19.38 -4.74
C ASP A 84 10.44 -18.79 -5.22
N TRP A 85 9.49 -19.66 -5.57
CA TRP A 85 8.12 -19.26 -5.88
C TRP A 85 7.44 -18.60 -4.68
N ASP A 86 7.50 -19.23 -3.50
CA ASP A 86 6.91 -18.64 -2.29
C ASP A 86 7.64 -17.35 -1.88
N LYS A 87 8.98 -17.33 -1.97
CA LYS A 87 9.80 -16.14 -1.66
C LYS A 87 9.40 -14.92 -2.51
N SER A 88 9.06 -15.14 -3.78
CA SER A 88 8.68 -14.07 -4.72
C SER A 88 7.21 -13.68 -4.67
N ASN A 89 6.32 -14.57 -4.20
CA ASN A 89 4.87 -14.34 -4.22
C ASN A 89 4.27 -13.98 -2.85
N ASN A 90 4.90 -14.39 -1.74
CA ASN A 90 4.39 -14.19 -0.38
C ASN A 90 4.90 -12.87 0.23
N VAL A 91 4.63 -11.77 -0.48
CA VAL A 91 5.13 -10.42 -0.19
C VAL A 91 4.24 -9.63 0.75
N LEU A 92 4.75 -8.49 1.25
CA LEU A 92 3.99 -7.46 1.96
C LEU A 92 2.75 -7.08 1.13
N ASN A 93 1.57 -7.26 1.71
CA ASN A 93 0.28 -6.92 1.12
C ASN A 93 -0.80 -7.00 2.20
N GLY A 94 -1.51 -5.90 2.43
CA GLY A 94 -2.52 -5.80 3.46
C GLY A 94 -2.18 -4.66 4.41
N ILE A 95 -3.03 -3.65 4.42
CA ILE A 95 -2.96 -2.47 5.28
C ILE A 95 -4.36 -2.25 5.84
N ALA A 96 -4.48 -2.04 7.15
CA ALA A 96 -5.76 -1.71 7.76
C ALA A 96 -5.58 -0.66 8.86
N TYR A 97 -6.51 0.28 8.95
CA TYR A 97 -6.46 1.35 9.94
C TYR A 97 -7.70 1.39 10.82
N ASP A 98 -7.49 1.26 12.13
CA ASP A 98 -8.51 1.52 13.13
C ASP A 98 -8.51 3.02 13.46
N LYS A 99 -9.45 3.76 12.85
CA LYS A 99 -9.58 5.21 13.06
C LYS A 99 -9.94 5.60 14.50
N GLN A 100 -10.62 4.74 15.25
CA GLN A 100 -11.07 5.08 16.61
C GLN A 100 -9.90 5.07 17.59
N THR A 101 -9.05 4.06 17.48
CA THR A 101 -7.91 3.86 18.38
C THR A 101 -6.56 4.27 17.76
N LYS A 102 -6.56 4.70 16.49
CA LYS A 102 -5.40 5.12 15.70
C LYS A 102 -4.31 4.05 15.59
N ARG A 103 -4.73 2.80 15.34
CA ARG A 103 -3.83 1.66 15.16
C ARG A 103 -3.71 1.31 13.68
N LEU A 104 -2.47 1.15 13.22
CA LEU A 104 -2.15 0.73 11.87
C LEU A 104 -1.68 -0.72 11.89
N PHE A 105 -2.33 -1.55 11.08
CA PHE A 105 -2.01 -2.95 10.93
C PHE A 105 -1.47 -3.25 9.54
N VAL A 106 -0.46 -4.11 9.47
CA VAL A 106 0.12 -4.58 8.22
C VAL A 106 0.37 -6.08 8.27
N THR A 107 0.32 -6.72 7.09
CA THR A 107 0.64 -8.14 6.92
C THR A 107 1.12 -8.41 5.49
N GLY A 108 1.21 -9.69 5.13
CA GLY A 108 1.56 -10.12 3.78
C GLY A 108 0.89 -11.43 3.40
N LYS A 109 0.98 -11.76 2.12
CA LYS A 109 0.41 -12.99 1.57
C LYS A 109 1.06 -14.19 2.27
N LYS A 110 0.23 -15.05 2.89
CA LYS A 110 0.67 -16.22 3.69
C LYS A 110 1.63 -15.90 4.84
N TRP A 111 1.67 -14.67 5.34
CA TRP A 111 2.41 -14.38 6.55
C TRP A 111 1.70 -15.02 7.76
N PRO A 112 2.44 -15.55 8.73
CA PRO A 112 1.84 -16.16 9.93
C PRO A 112 1.33 -15.12 10.94
N PHE A 113 1.62 -13.82 10.74
CA PHE A 113 1.33 -12.75 11.67
C PHE A 113 0.71 -11.51 11.00
N ILE A 114 -0.08 -10.78 11.80
CA ILE A 114 -0.48 -9.40 11.53
C ILE A 114 0.24 -8.53 12.56
N TYR A 115 0.87 -7.46 12.10
CA TYR A 115 1.63 -6.55 12.94
C TYR A 115 0.84 -5.27 13.16
N GLU A 116 0.68 -4.85 14.42
CA GLU A 116 0.40 -3.45 14.74
C GLU A 116 1.71 -2.66 14.67
N ILE A 117 1.75 -1.57 13.91
CA ILE A 117 2.96 -0.75 13.72
C ILE A 117 2.73 0.71 14.11
N LYS A 118 3.81 1.38 14.48
CA LYS A 118 3.85 2.85 14.64
C LYS A 118 4.89 3.42 13.69
N ILE A 119 4.50 4.43 12.93
CA ILE A 119 5.38 5.11 11.99
C ILE A 119 6.19 6.16 12.74
N GLN A 120 7.50 6.10 12.61
CA GLN A 120 8.41 7.15 13.06
C GLN A 120 9.05 7.79 11.85
N LYS A 121 9.14 9.12 11.85
CA LYS A 121 9.86 9.85 10.83
C LYS A 121 11.35 9.75 11.14
N ASN A 122 12.15 9.28 10.18
CA ASN A 122 13.59 9.35 10.30
C ASN A 122 14.02 10.83 10.29
N ASN A 123 14.85 11.21 11.26
CA ASN A 123 15.47 12.54 11.32
C ASN A 123 16.59 12.66 10.29
#